data_AF-A0A2M7H4K1-F1
#
_entry.id   AF-A0A2M7H4K1-F1
#
_cell.length_a   1.000
_cell.length_b   1.000
_cell.length_c   1.000
_cell.angle_alpha   90.00
_cell.angle_beta   90.00
_cell.angle_gamma   90.00
#
_symmetry.space_group_name_H-M   'P 1'
#
loop_
_entity.id
_entity.type
_entity.pdbx_description
1 polymer ?
#
loop_
_entity_poly.entity_id
_entity_poly.type
_entity_poly.pdbx_seq_one_letter_code
_entity_poly.pdbx_strand_id
1 'polypeptide(L)' 'MEEFLILIPKMIWLMLPAGVANMSPVLIQNHLMAIAKPVDGGRTLGGKPLFGDHKTWRGLFVATLS' A
#
# COMPACT_ATOMS: atom_id res chain seq x y z
N MET A 1 25.21 24.97 16.00
CA MET A 1 23.97 24.59 16.71
C MET A 1 22.73 25.03 15.93
N GLU A 2 22.68 26.26 15.43
CA GLU A 2 21.53 26.80 14.67
C GLU A 2 21.20 26.02 13.39
N GLU A 3 22.23 25.53 12.67
CA GLU A 3 22.03 24.71 11.48
C GLU A 3 21.26 23.41 11.77
N PHE A 4 21.55 22.75 12.90
CA PHE A 4 20.83 21.56 13.33
C PHE A 4 19.37 21.86 13.66
N LEU A 5 19.09 23.01 14.30
CA LEU A 5 17.73 23.45 14.61
C LEU A 5 16.88 23.67 13.34
N ILE A 6 17.51 24.04 12.22
CA ILE A 6 16.83 24.20 10.93
C ILE A 6 16.76 22.88 10.14
N LEU A 7 17.80 22.05 10.22
CA LEU A 7 17.88 20.78 9.50
C LEU A 7 16.89 19.73 10.02
N ILE A 8 16.72 19.60 11.32
CA ILE A 8 15.82 18.61 11.94
C ILE A 8 14.37 18.74 11.41
N PRO A 9 13.69 19.90 11.50
CA PRO A 9 12.33 20.03 11.00
C PRO A 9 12.24 19.87 9.47
N LYS A 10 13.27 20.26 8.70
CA LYS A 10 13.32 20.01 7.26
C LYS A 10 13.38 18.52 6.94
N MET A 11 14.20 17.76 7.68
CA MET A 11 14.29 16.31 7.51
C MET A 11 13.00 15.61 7.94
N ILE A 12 12.38 16.04 9.04
CA ILE A 12 11.06 15.53 9.44
C ILE A 12 10.04 15.80 8.33
N TRP A 13 9.96 17.02 7.82
CA TRP A 13 9.04 17.37 6.74
C TRP A 13 9.30 16.54 5.47
N LEU A 14 10.56 16.32 5.12
CA LEU A 14 10.97 15.53 3.96
C LEU A 14 10.61 14.04 4.12
N MET A 15 10.78 13.47 5.32
CA MET A 15 10.52 12.06 5.60
C MET A 15 9.07 11.75 5.96
N LEU A 16 8.28 12.76 6.34
CA LEU A 16 6.89 12.61 6.77
C LEU A 16 6.03 11.88 5.71
N PRO A 17 6.05 12.25 4.41
CA PRO A 17 5.24 11.57 3.40
C PRO A 17 5.62 10.10 3.23
N ALA A 18 6.92 9.79 3.28
CA ALA A 18 7.41 8.42 3.18
C ALA A 18 6.99 7.56 4.39
N GLY A 19 7.04 8.12 5.60
CA GLY A 19 6.55 7.47 6.81
C GLY A 19 5.04 7.20 6.75
N VAL A 20 4.26 8.18 6.32
CA VAL A 20 2.81 8.05 6.13
C VAL A 20 2.48 7.00 5.07
N ALA A 21 3.15 7.03 3.92
CA ALA A 21 2.98 6.05 2.85
C ALA A 21 3.27 4.62 3.34
N ASN A 22 4.33 4.43 4.13
CA ASN A 22 4.71 3.12 4.68
C ASN A 22 3.71 2.60 5.74
N MET A 23 3.09 3.48 6.52
CA MET A 23 2.07 3.13 7.52
C MET A 23 0.65 3.01 6.95
N SER A 24 0.39 3.63 5.80
CA SER A 24 -0.92 3.67 5.15
C SER A 24 -1.57 2.30 4.91
N PRO A 25 -0.84 1.21 4.55
CA PRO A 25 -1.47 -0.09 4.30
C PRO A 25 -2.10 -0.67 5.57
N VAL A 26 -1.50 -0.47 6.74
CA VAL A 26 -2.00 -1.00 8.02
C VAL A 26 -3.29 -0.30 8.46
N LEU A 27 -3.39 1.00 8.18
CA LEU A 27 -4.58 1.80 8.52
C LEU A 27 -5.73 1.55 7.54
N ILE A 28 -5.43 1.37 6.25
CA ILE A 28 -6.43 1.35 5.18
C ILE A 28 -6.83 -0.09 4.77
N GLN A 29 -6.04 -1.12 5.12
CA GLN A 29 -6.32 -2.53 4.77
C GLN A 29 -7.73 -2.99 5.18
N ASN A 30 -8.22 -2.53 6.34
CA ASN A 30 -9.54 -2.90 6.88
C ASN A 30 -10.67 -2.14 6.18
N HIS A 31 -10.40 -0.93 5.67
CA HIS A 31 -11.38 -0.13 4.92
C HIS A 31 -11.51 -0.59 3.46
N LEU A 32 -10.51 -1.28 2.92
CA LEU A 32 -10.51 -1.79 1.55
C LEU A 32 -10.82 -3.30 1.46
N MET A 33 -11.39 -3.90 2.50
CA MET A 33 -11.77 -5.32 2.48
C MET A 33 -12.75 -5.65 1.34
N ALA A 34 -13.62 -4.70 0.96
CA ALA A 34 -14.56 -4.87 -0.15
C ALA A 34 -13.87 -5.11 -1.51
N ILE A 35 -12.64 -4.60 -1.69
CA ILE A 35 -11.82 -4.79 -2.90
C ILE A 35 -10.69 -5.79 -2.71
N ALA A 36 -10.57 -6.44 -1.54
CA ALA A 36 -9.58 -7.50 -1.30
C ALA A 36 -9.95 -8.84 -1.99
N LYS A 37 -10.65 -8.77 -3.13
CA LYS A 37 -11.04 -9.92 -3.93
C LYS A 37 -9.95 -10.25 -4.96
N PRO A 38 -9.77 -11.54 -5.32
CA PRO A 38 -8.87 -11.96 -6.39
C PRO A 38 -9.20 -11.23 -7.70
N VAL A 39 -8.17 -10.81 -8.44
CA VAL A 39 -8.36 -10.14 -9.74
C VAL A 39 -8.98 -11.08 -10.78
N ASP A 40 -8.70 -12.38 -10.68
CA ASP A 40 -9.29 -13.41 -11.55
C ASP A 40 -10.75 -13.77 -11.19
N GLY A 41 -11.30 -13.18 -10.13
CA GLY A 41 -12.67 -13.45 -9.67
C GLY A 41 -12.87 -14.86 -9.14
N GLY A 42 -11.79 -15.56 -8.75
CA GLY A 42 -11.87 -16.96 -8.28
C GLY A 42 -11.84 -17.99 -9.41
N ARG A 43 -11.49 -17.59 -10.64
CA ARG A 43 -11.32 -18.54 -11.75
C ARG A 43 -10.06 -19.38 -11.56
N THR A 44 -10.19 -20.67 -11.82
CA THR A 44 -9.07 -21.62 -11.77
C THR A 44 -8.79 -22.21 -13.15
N LEU A 45 -7.51 -22.47 -13.44
CA LEU A 45 -7.04 -23.17 -14.62
C LEU A 45 -6.19 -24.37 -14.16
N GLY A 46 -6.61 -25.58 -14.50
CA GLY A 46 -5.93 -26.80 -14.05
C GLY A 46 -5.91 -26.98 -12.53
N GLY A 47 -6.95 -26.50 -11.84
CA GLY A 47 -7.06 -26.56 -10.38
C GLY A 47 -6.23 -25.51 -9.62
N LYS A 48 -5.57 -24.58 -10.34
CA LYS A 48 -4.80 -23.49 -9.74
C LYS A 48 -5.45 -22.13 -10.03
N PRO A 49 -5.37 -21.15 -9.13
CA PRO A 49 -5.83 -19.79 -9.40
C PRO A 49 -5.12 -19.21 -10.63
N LEU A 50 -5.85 -18.50 -11.48
CA LEU A 50 -5.37 -18.01 -12.77
C LEU A 50 -4.22 -17.00 -12.62
N PHE A 51 -4.32 -16.13 -11.61
CA PHE A 51 -3.28 -15.14 -11.30
C PHE A 51 -2.59 -15.35 -9.96
N GLY A 52 -2.98 -16.39 -9.21
CA GLY A 52 -2.54 -16.67 -7.85
C GLY A 52 -3.34 -15.91 -6.80
N ASP A 53 -3.48 -16.50 -5.61
CA ASP A 53 -4.29 -15.96 -4.50
C ASP A 53 -3.78 -14.62 -3.96
N HIS A 54 -2.54 -14.25 -4.28
CA HIS A 54 -1.91 -13.01 -3.84
C HIS A 54 -2.25 -11.79 -4.72
N LYS A 55 -2.89 -11.97 -5.88
CA LYS A 55 -3.25 -10.86 -6.78
C LYS A 55 -4.69 -10.41 -6.54
N THR A 56 -4.85 -9.33 -5.77
CA THR A 56 -6.15 -8.74 -5.40
C THR A 56 -6.40 -7.38 -6.06
N TRP A 57 -7.67 -7.03 -6.28
CA TRP A 57 -8.06 -5.69 -6.76
C TRP A 57 -7.57 -4.60 -5.81
N ARG A 58 -7.58 -4.85 -4.50
CA ARG A 58 -6.97 -3.99 -3.47
C ARG A 58 -5.51 -3.69 -3.79
N GLY A 59 -4.71 -4.72 -4.00
CA GLY A 59 -3.29 -4.57 -4.32
C GLY A 59 -3.06 -3.77 -5.60
N LEU A 60 -3.88 -4.00 -6.63
CA LEU A 60 -3.78 -3.27 -7.90
C LEU A 60 -4.12 -1.78 -7.75
N PHE A 61 -5.23 -1.44 -7.09
CA PHE A 61 -5.64 -0.05 -6.88
C PHE A 61 -4.69 0.70 -5.95
N VAL A 62 -4.24 0.07 -4.86
CA VAL A 62 -3.24 0.68 -3.97
C VAL A 62 -1.97 0.95 -4.77
N ALA A 63 -1.42 -0.04 -5.49
CA ALA A 63 -0.19 0.16 -6.25
C ALA A 63 -0.30 1.22 -7.36
N THR A 64 -1.49 1.42 -7.94
CA THR A 64 -1.69 2.38 -9.05
C THR A 64 -1.99 3.81 -8.55
N LEU A 65 -2.58 3.96 -7.37
CA LEU A 65 -3.02 5.26 -6.82
C LEU A 65 -2.08 5.81 -5.72
N SER A 66 -1.07 5.04 -5.30
CA SER A 66 -0.07 5.45 -4.29
C SER A 66 1.05 6.31 -4.88
#